data_AF-A0A8B9XSN4-F1
#
_entry.id   AF-A0A8B9XSN4-F1
#
_cell.length_a   1.000
_cell.length_b   1.000
_cell.length_c   1.000
_cell.angle_alpha   90.00
_cell.angle_beta   90.00
_cell.angle_gamma   90.00
#
_symmetry.space_group_name_H-M   'P 1'
#
loop_
_entity.id
_entity.type
_entity.pdbx_description
1 polymer ?
#
loop_
_entity_poly.entity_id
_entity_poly.type
_entity_poly.pdbx_seq_one_letter_code
_entity_poly.pdbx_strand_id
1 'polypeptide(L)' 'MKVTVCFGRTRVVVPCGDGHMKVFSLIQQAVTRYRKAIAKVRGWELGIGREPALKCSLQLVELLLKIK' A
#
# COMPACT_ATOMS: atom_id res chain seq x y z
N MET A 1 -6.70 6.40 -16.10
CA MET A 1 -6.88 6.98 -14.74
C MET A 1 -5.75 6.55 -13.80
N LYS A 2 -5.26 7.43 -12.92
CA LYS A 2 -4.32 7.08 -11.83
C LYS A 2 -4.78 7.72 -10.52
N VAL A 3 -4.60 7.02 -9.40
CA VAL A 3 -4.95 7.51 -8.07
C VAL A 3 -3.73 7.46 -7.17
N THR A 4 -3.69 8.32 -6.15
CA THR A 4 -2.62 8.31 -5.15
C THR A 4 -3.20 7.83 -3.83
N VAL A 5 -2.58 6.79 -3.26
CA VAL A 5 -2.96 6.24 -1.96
C VAL A 5 -1.89 6.62 -0.94
N CYS A 6 -2.34 7.11 0.21
CA CYS A 6 -1.47 7.48 1.33
C CYS A 6 -1.42 6.35 2.35
N PHE A 7 -0.24 5.79 2.59
CA PHE A 7 0.04 4.86 3.68
C PHE A 7 0.82 5.62 4.76
N GLY A 8 0.12 6.25 5.70
CA GLY A 8 0.74 7.16 6.67
C GLY A 8 1.45 8.31 5.95
N ARG A 9 2.79 8.38 6.06
CA ARG A 9 3.62 9.40 5.38
C ARG A 9 4.04 9.02 3.96
N THR A 10 3.91 7.76 3.59
CA THR A 10 4.36 7.27 2.27
C THR A 10 3.20 7.32 1.29
N ARG A 11 3.40 7.98 0.16
CA ARG A 11 2.40 8.06 -0.91
C ARG A 11 2.81 7.14 -2.05
N VAL A 12 1.85 6.38 -2.58
CA VAL A 12 2.07 5.50 -3.73
C VAL A 12 1.00 5.73 -4.78
N VAL A 13 1.47 5.86 -6.03
CA VAL A 13 0.59 6.02 -7.18
C VAL A 13 0.18 4.65 -7.70
N VAL A 14 -1.12 4.44 -7.84
CA VAL A 14 -1.74 3.22 -8.35
C VAL A 14 -2.42 3.55 -9.68
N PRO A 15 -2.07 2.89 -10.78
CA PRO A 15 -2.78 3.01 -12.04
C PRO A 15 -4.08 2.23 -11.96
N CYS A 16 -5.21 2.87 -12.27
CA CYS A 16 -6.53 2.24 -12.20
C CYS A 16 -7.09 1.90 -13.59
N GLY A 17 -6.29 2.02 -14.65
CA GLY A 17 -6.75 1.80 -16.03
C GLY A 17 -7.95 2.69 -16.34
N ASP A 18 -9.09 2.05 -16.61
CA ASP A 18 -10.36 2.66 -17.02
C ASP A 18 -11.25 3.11 -15.85
N GLY A 19 -10.81 2.97 -14.61
CA GLY A 19 -11.54 3.46 -13.43
C GLY A 19 -12.66 2.54 -12.94
N HIS A 20 -12.96 1.43 -13.62
CA HIS A 20 -13.91 0.39 -13.18
C HIS A 20 -13.27 -0.65 -12.23
N MET A 21 -12.13 -0.32 -11.63
CA MET A 21 -11.42 -1.21 -10.71
C MET A 21 -12.14 -1.26 -9.36
N LYS A 22 -12.43 -2.47 -8.86
CA LYS A 22 -12.97 -2.66 -7.52
C LYS A 22 -12.00 -2.11 -6.47
N VAL A 23 -12.55 -1.54 -5.39
CA VAL A 23 -11.75 -0.99 -4.29
C VAL A 23 -10.78 -2.03 -3.74
N PHE A 24 -11.19 -3.30 -3.60
CA PHE A 24 -10.31 -4.39 -3.18
C PHE A 24 -9.06 -4.56 -4.07
N SER A 25 -9.23 -4.52 -5.39
CA SER A 25 -8.12 -4.63 -6.35
C SER A 25 -7.19 -3.42 -6.30
N LEU A 26 -7.76 -2.21 -6.13
CA LEU A 26 -6.99 -0.99 -5.95
C LEU A 26 -6.11 -1.09 -4.70
N ILE A 27 -6.66 -1.58 -3.60
CA ILE A 27 -5.94 -1.77 -2.33
C ILE A 27 -4.81 -2.80 -2.51
N GLN A 28 -5.05 -3.95 -3.15
CA GLN A 28 -4.00 -4.95 -3.39
C GLN A 28 -2.84 -4.38 -4.21
N GLN A 29 -3.13 -3.60 -5.26
CA GLN A 29 -2.09 -2.94 -6.04
C GLN A 29 -1.35 -1.86 -5.23
N ALA A 30 -2.08 -1.08 -4.44
CA ALA A 30 -1.51 -0.06 -3.56
C ALA A 30 -0.52 -0.67 -2.56
N VAL A 31 -0.90 -1.77 -1.91
CA VAL A 31 -0.06 -2.49 -0.94
C VAL A 31 1.18 -3.07 -1.60
N THR A 32 1.03 -3.67 -2.78
CA THR A 32 2.17 -4.24 -3.52
C THR A 32 3.19 -3.16 -3.86
N ARG A 33 2.72 -1.99 -4.29
CA ARG A 33 3.59 -0.84 -4.59
C ARG A 33 4.18 -0.22 -3.33
N TYR A 34 3.42 -0.10 -2.25
CA TYR A 34 3.93 0.38 -0.97
C TYR A 34 5.04 -0.53 -0.44
N ARG A 35 4.86 -1.87 -0.48
CA ARG A 35 5.90 -2.84 -0.10
C ARG A 35 7.18 -2.69 -0.93
N LYS A 36 7.06 -2.43 -2.23
CA LYS A 36 8.22 -2.16 -3.09
C LYS A 36 8.88 -0.80 -2.78
N ALA A 37 8.07 0.24 -2.56
CA ALA A 37 8.56 1.58 -2.24
C ALA A 37 9.30 1.60 -0.90
N ILE A 38 8.74 0.99 0.15
CA ILE A 38 9.41 0.90 1.46
C ILE A 38 10.62 -0.03 1.44
N ALA A 39 10.60 -1.10 0.65
CA ALA A 39 11.77 -1.97 0.49
C ALA A 39 12.94 -1.22 -0.18
N LYS A 40 12.65 -0.30 -1.11
CA LYS A 40 13.66 0.55 -1.74
C LYS A 40 14.13 1.69 -0.84
N VAL A 41 13.22 2.30 -0.06
CA VAL A 41 13.55 3.35 0.93
C VAL A 41 14.33 2.78 2.12
N ARG A 42 14.08 1.52 2.49
CA ARG A 42 14.73 0.83 3.61
C ARG A 42 15.77 -0.19 3.15
N GLY A 43 16.32 -0.03 1.94
CA GLY A 43 17.43 -0.85 1.48
C GLY A 43 18.59 -0.74 2.47
N TRP A 44 18.79 -1.78 3.27
CA TRP A 44 19.98 -2.14 4.05
C TRP A 44 20.24 -1.52 5.43
N GLU A 45 19.82 -0.30 5.78
CA GLU A 45 20.45 0.35 6.96
C GLU A 45 20.02 -0.10 8.37
N LEU A 46 19.03 -0.97 8.57
CA LEU A 46 18.58 -1.20 9.96
C LEU A 46 18.13 -2.61 10.35
N GLY A 47 18.50 -3.69 9.64
CA GLY A 47 18.49 -5.06 10.19
C GLY A 47 17.20 -5.58 10.89
N ILE A 48 16.08 -4.87 10.86
CA ILE A 48 14.82 -5.22 11.52
C ILE A 48 13.88 -5.67 10.40
N GLY A 49 14.13 -6.90 9.94
CA GLY A 49 13.21 -7.65 9.12
C GLY A 49 12.04 -8.13 9.97
N ARG A 50 10.83 -7.63 9.69
CA ARG A 50 9.51 -8.34 9.75
C ARG A 50 8.31 -7.40 9.93
N GLU A 51 8.51 -6.16 10.37
CA GLU A 51 7.39 -5.27 10.74
C GLU A 51 6.57 -4.63 9.60
N PRO A 52 7.08 -4.37 8.37
CA PRO A 52 6.27 -3.66 7.37
C PRO A 52 5.12 -4.50 6.82
N ALA A 53 5.21 -5.84 6.87
CA ALA A 53 4.16 -6.72 6.39
C ALA A 53 2.95 -6.75 7.33
N LEU A 54 3.15 -6.83 8.66
CA LEU A 54 2.06 -6.74 9.62
C LEU A 54 1.39 -5.37 9.59
N LYS A 55 2.18 -4.30 9.46
CA LYS A 55 1.64 -2.93 9.36
C LYS A 55 0.83 -2.72 8.09
N CYS A 56 1.24 -3.32 6.96
CA CYS A 56 0.42 -3.39 5.75
C CYS A 56 -0.90 -4.14 5.96
N SER A 57 -0.87 -5.29 6.62
CA SER A 57 -2.06 -6.10 6.86
C SER A 57 -3.06 -5.38 7.78
N LEU A 58 -2.59 -4.73 8.85
CA LEU A 58 -3.41 -3.91 9.73
C LEU A 58 -4.02 -2.71 9.01
N GLN A 59 -3.24 -1.97 8.21
CA GLN A 59 -3.77 -0.86 7.40
C GLN A 59 -4.75 -1.32 6.32
N LEU A 60 -4.59 -2.55 5.78
CA LEU A 60 -5.56 -3.14 4.86
C LEU A 60 -6.90 -3.39 5.55
N VAL A 61 -6.84 -3.98 6.75
CA VAL A 61 -8.00 -4.29 7.57
C VAL A 61 -8.69 -2.99 8.00
N GLU A 62 -7.96 -2.00 8.49
CA GLU A 62 -8.51 -0.68 8.82
C GLU A 62 -9.13 0.02 7.60
N LEU A 63 -8.46 -0.01 6.44
CA LEU A 63 -8.99 0.62 5.23
C LEU A 63 -10.26 -0.09 4.77
N LEU A 64 -10.32 -1.43 4.81
CA LEU A 64 -11.52 -2.21 4.51
C LEU A 64 -12.66 -1.94 5.51
N LEU A 65 -12.34 -1.78 6.80
CA LEU A 65 -13.29 -1.35 7.84
C LEU A 65 -13.77 0.09 7.65
N LYS A 66 -12.95 0.97 7.05
CA LYS A 66 -13.31 2.37 6.74
C LYS A 66 -14.23 2.53 5.53
N ILE A 67 -14.38 1.48 4.72
CA ILE A 67 -15.16 1.49 3.47
C ILE A 67 -16.53 0.78 3.65
N LYS A 68 -16.81 0.17 4.80
CA LYS A 68 -18.15 -0.25 5.23
C LYS A 68 -18.82 0.85 6.03
#